data_AF-V9EEZ7-F1
#
_entry.id   AF-V9EEZ7-F1
#
_cell.length_a   1.000
_cell.length_b   1.000
_cell.length_c   1.000
_cell.angle_alpha   90.00
_cell.angle_beta   90.00
_cell.angle_gamma   90.00
#
_symmetry.space_group_name_H-M   'P 1'
#
loop_
_entity.id
_entity.type
_entity.pdbx_description
1 polymer ?
#
loop_
_entity_poly.entity_id
_entity_poly.type
_entity_poly.pdbx_seq_one_letter_code
_entity_poly.pdbx_strand_id
1 'polypeptide(L)'
;MTRDTQKGMHWSLLWLYKHIDVLQWFRDDGENQFPLMALLACIHLGKISSSAFQERVFSTGGIIMGQLRTRTGSRRAEKQLLLRHNRSKIVKMKQDARKARDAPKDAE
;
A
#
# COMPACT_ATOMS: atom_id res chain seq x y z
N MET A 1 -28.91 6.41 36.75
CA MET A 1 -28.39 5.22 37.45
C MET A 1 -29.22 4.04 36.97
N THR A 2 -28.69 3.18 36.13
CA THR A 2 -28.19 1.87 36.57
C THR A 2 -26.92 1.50 35.81
N ARG A 3 -25.85 1.33 36.60
CA ARG A 3 -24.59 0.75 36.17
C ARG A 3 -24.77 -0.76 36.21
N ASP A 4 -24.87 -1.39 35.05
CA ASP A 4 -24.66 -2.83 34.94
C ASP A 4 -23.25 -3.08 34.39
N THR A 5 -22.46 -3.61 35.32
CA THR A 5 -21.08 -4.08 35.26
C THR A 5 -20.96 -5.25 34.26
N GLN A 6 -19.84 -5.31 33.53
CA GLN A 6 -19.43 -6.36 32.56
C GLN A 6 -20.02 -6.27 31.13
N LYS A 7 -19.83 -5.13 30.43
CA LYS A 7 -19.91 -5.10 28.96
C LYS A 7 -18.52 -5.32 28.36
N GLY A 8 -18.19 -6.58 28.07
CA GLY A 8 -17.12 -6.88 27.12
C GLY A 8 -17.41 -6.13 25.81
N MET A 9 -16.46 -5.34 25.32
CA MET A 9 -16.63 -4.61 24.07
C MET A 9 -16.74 -5.63 22.92
N HIS A 10 -17.97 -5.95 22.52
CA HIS A 10 -18.22 -6.80 21.36
C HIS A 10 -18.02 -5.96 20.10
N TRP A 11 -16.80 -5.94 19.57
CA TRP A 11 -16.53 -5.30 18.29
C TRP A 11 -17.23 -6.06 17.16
N SER A 12 -17.91 -5.34 16.28
CA SER A 12 -18.40 -5.94 15.04
C SER A 12 -17.20 -6.40 14.21
N LEU A 13 -17.17 -7.69 13.87
CA LEU A 13 -16.07 -8.31 13.11
C LEU A 13 -15.80 -7.56 11.79
N LEU A 14 -16.86 -7.14 11.10
CA LEU A 14 -16.74 -6.36 9.86
C LEU A 14 -16.08 -5.00 10.07
N TRP A 15 -16.40 -4.36 11.20
CA TRP A 15 -15.83 -3.07 11.55
C TRP A 15 -14.34 -3.22 11.87
N LEU A 16 -13.99 -4.28 12.59
CA LEU A 16 -12.61 -4.63 12.90
C LEU A 16 -11.79 -4.87 11.63
N TYR A 17 -12.30 -5.65 10.66
CA TYR A 17 -11.61 -5.89 9.38
C TYR A 17 -11.42 -4.63 8.53
N LYS A 18 -12.27 -3.61 8.70
CA LYS A 18 -12.11 -2.33 7.97
C LYS A 18 -10.98 -1.48 8.55
N HIS A 19 -10.68 -1.63 9.83
CA HIS A 19 -9.71 -0.80 10.55
C HIS A 19 -8.37 -1.50 10.80
N ILE A 20 -8.33 -2.82 10.71
CA ILE A 20 -7.10 -3.59 10.84
C ILE A 20 -6.53 -3.89 9.45
N ASP A 21 -5.30 -3.45 9.22
CA ASP A 21 -4.51 -3.94 8.09
C ASP A 21 -3.89 -5.30 8.46
N VAL A 22 -4.55 -6.37 8.01
CA VAL A 22 -4.14 -7.75 8.28
C VAL A 22 -2.75 -8.03 7.73
N LEU A 23 -2.37 -7.44 6.59
CA LEU A 23 -1.04 -7.60 6.02
C LEU A 23 0.02 -6.88 6.85
N GLN A 24 -0.31 -5.71 7.40
CA GLN A 24 0.57 -4.99 8.32
C GLN A 24 0.81 -5.79 9.60
N TRP A 25 -0.25 -6.36 10.19
CA TRP A 25 -0.14 -7.20 11.38
C TRP A 25 0.73 -8.45 11.16
N PHE A 26 0.58 -9.13 10.03
CA PHE A 26 1.43 -10.29 9.71
C PHE A 26 2.90 -9.90 9.50
N ARG A 27 3.21 -8.69 9.03
CA ARG A 27 4.59 -8.19 8.87
C ARG A 27 5.22 -7.79 10.21
N ASP A 28 4.46 -7.18 11.10
CA ASP A 28 5.01 -6.62 12.34
C ASP A 28 5.06 -7.67 13.47
N ASP A 29 3.95 -8.37 13.70
CA ASP A 29 3.80 -9.32 14.82
C ASP A 29 3.80 -10.78 14.36
N GLY A 30 3.12 -11.07 13.24
CA GLY A 30 2.92 -12.43 12.76
C GLY A 30 4.21 -13.12 12.31
N GLU A 31 5.17 -12.38 11.76
CA GLU A 31 6.46 -12.91 11.30
C GLU A 31 7.31 -13.44 12.47
N ASN A 32 7.27 -12.75 13.62
CA ASN A 32 8.00 -13.14 14.83
C ASN A 32 7.44 -14.42 15.48
N GLN A 33 6.12 -14.63 15.41
CA GLN A 33 5.46 -15.78 16.04
C GLN A 33 5.31 -16.97 15.10
N PHE A 34 5.01 -16.71 13.82
CA PHE A 34 4.70 -17.74 12.82
C PHE A 34 5.27 -17.38 11.45
N PRO A 35 6.59 -17.46 11.25
CA PRO A 35 7.25 -16.96 10.04
C PRO A 35 6.72 -17.58 8.75
N LEU A 36 6.49 -18.90 8.73
CA LEU A 36 5.93 -19.59 7.55
C LEU A 36 4.48 -19.21 7.27
N MET A 37 3.66 -19.07 8.32
CA MET A 37 2.26 -18.69 8.16
C MET A 37 2.11 -17.23 7.76
N ALA A 38 2.94 -16.34 8.32
CA ALA A 38 2.99 -14.93 7.94
C ALA A 38 3.39 -14.76 6.48
N LEU A 39 4.38 -15.52 6.01
CA LEU A 39 4.78 -15.54 4.61
C LEU A 39 3.63 -16.02 3.70
N LEU A 40 2.99 -17.14 4.06
CA LEU A 40 1.88 -17.70 3.31
C LEU A 40 0.68 -16.73 3.25
N ALA A 41 0.34 -16.10 4.38
CA ALA A 41 -0.73 -15.11 4.47
C ALA A 41 -0.42 -13.87 3.62
N CYS A 42 0.80 -13.34 3.68
CA CYS A 42 1.22 -12.21 2.86
C CYS A 42 1.17 -12.52 1.35
N ILE A 43 1.53 -13.74 0.93
CA ILE A 43 1.45 -14.17 -0.46
C ILE A 43 0.00 -14.32 -0.91
N HIS A 44 -0.86 -14.96 -0.12
CA HIS A 44 -2.25 -15.17 -0.51
C HIS A 44 -3.09 -13.90 -0.45
N LEU A 45 -2.97 -13.13 0.63
CA LEU A 45 -3.74 -11.90 0.83
C LEU A 45 -3.18 -10.73 0.01
N GLY A 46 -1.87 -10.73 -0.28
CA GLY A 46 -1.24 -9.73 -1.14
C GLY A 46 -1.60 -9.87 -2.62
N LYS A 47 -2.20 -11.00 -3.03
CA LYS A 47 -2.70 -11.18 -4.39
C LYS A 47 -3.96 -10.34 -4.56
N ILE A 48 -3.86 -9.33 -5.42
CA ILE A 48 -5.01 -8.52 -5.82
C ILE A 48 -6.02 -9.46 -6.49
N SER A 49 -7.21 -9.58 -5.90
CA SER A 49 -8.28 -10.47 -6.39
C SER A 49 -8.94 -9.97 -7.69
N SER A 50 -8.60 -8.75 -8.14
CA SER A 50 -9.18 -8.10 -9.31
C SER A 50 -8.13 -7.44 -10.20
N SER A 51 -8.27 -7.61 -11.51
CA SER A 51 -7.51 -6.86 -12.52
C SER A 51 -7.90 -5.38 -12.62
N ALA A 52 -9.00 -4.96 -11.99
CA ALA A 52 -9.54 -3.59 -12.10
C ALA A 52 -8.53 -2.50 -11.71
N PHE A 53 -7.60 -2.82 -10.79
CA PHE A 53 -6.51 -1.91 -10.43
C PHE A 53 -5.56 -1.68 -11.61
N GLN A 54 -5.14 -2.76 -12.29
CA GLN A 54 -4.30 -2.68 -13.47
C GLN A 54 -5.05 -2.01 -14.63
N GLU A 55 -6.33 -2.32 -14.82
CA GLU A 55 -7.18 -1.67 -15.81
C GLU A 55 -7.26 -0.16 -15.60
N ARG A 56 -7.43 0.32 -14.36
CA ARG A 56 -7.40 1.75 -14.06
C ARG A 56 -6.07 2.39 -14.43
N VAL A 57 -4.96 1.68 -14.20
CA VAL A 57 -3.61 2.09 -14.62
C VAL A 57 -3.53 2.16 -16.15
N PHE A 58 -4.04 1.17 -16.88
CA PHE A 58 -4.06 1.16 -18.35
C PHE A 58 -4.98 2.24 -18.95
N SER A 59 -6.17 2.47 -18.41
CA SER A 59 -7.07 3.55 -18.84
C SER A 59 -6.40 4.91 -18.72
N THR A 60 -5.64 5.11 -17.64
CA THR A 60 -4.85 6.32 -17.38
C THR A 60 -3.74 6.53 -18.43
N GLY A 61 -3.22 5.44 -19.00
CA GLY A 61 -2.19 5.43 -20.04
C GLY A 61 -2.74 5.41 -21.48
N GLY A 62 -4.06 5.37 -21.69
CA GLY A 62 -4.66 5.22 -23.02
C GLY A 62 -4.26 6.32 -24.01
N ILE A 63 -4.08 7.56 -23.55
CA ILE A 63 -3.65 8.68 -24.42
C ILE A 63 -2.22 8.48 -24.91
N ILE A 64 -1.30 8.08 -24.04
CA ILE A 64 0.13 7.93 -24.36
C ILE A 64 0.44 6.63 -25.12
N MET A 65 -0.46 5.64 -25.06
CA MET A 65 -0.32 4.36 -25.78
C MET A 65 -1.21 4.24 -27.03
N GLY A 66 -2.22 5.11 -27.17
CA GLY A 66 -3.22 5.05 -28.23
C GLY A 66 -2.87 5.89 -29.47
N GLN A 67 -3.45 7.09 -29.57
CA GLN A 67 -3.44 7.91 -30.79
C GLN A 67 -2.02 8.24 -31.27
N LEU A 68 -1.77 8.15 -32.59
CA LEU A 68 -0.44 8.35 -33.19
C LEU A 68 0.19 9.70 -32.82
N ARG A 69 -0.61 10.75 -32.69
CA ARG A 69 -0.16 12.11 -32.32
C ARG A 69 0.39 12.19 -30.89
N THR A 70 -0.14 11.38 -29.97
CA THR A 70 0.23 11.37 -28.55
C THR A 70 1.00 10.12 -28.15
N ARG A 71 1.19 9.19 -29.08
CA ARG A 71 1.82 7.89 -28.85
C ARG A 71 3.28 8.09 -28.48
N THR A 72 3.60 7.58 -27.31
CA THR A 72 4.95 7.54 -26.78
C THR A 72 5.50 6.13 -26.96
N GLY A 73 6.82 6.00 -27.22
CA GLY A 73 7.45 4.67 -27.33
C GLY A 73 7.21 3.83 -26.07
N SER A 74 6.98 2.52 -26.23
CA SER A 74 6.48 1.63 -25.17
C SER A 74 7.28 1.73 -23.86
N ARG A 75 8.61 1.71 -23.95
CA ARG A 75 9.51 1.84 -22.79
C ARG A 75 9.32 3.16 -22.04
N ARG A 76 9.04 4.27 -22.74
CA ARG A 76 8.80 5.57 -22.11
C ARG A 76 7.38 5.67 -21.57
N ALA A 77 6.39 5.12 -22.27
CA ALA A 77 5.01 5.07 -21.80
C ALA A 77 4.88 4.29 -20.48
N GLU A 78 5.53 3.12 -20.40
CA GLU A 78 5.58 2.31 -19.18
C GLU A 78 6.19 3.09 -18.00
N LYS A 79 7.37 3.68 -18.19
CA LYS A 79 8.03 4.49 -17.15
C LYS A 79 7.15 5.65 -16.69
N GLN A 80 6.52 6.36 -17.62
CA GLN A 80 5.66 7.49 -17.30
C GLN A 80 4.44 7.03 -16.49
N LEU A 81 3.87 5.88 -16.83
CA LEU A 81 2.73 5.33 -16.13
C LEU A 81 3.08 4.88 -14.71
N LEU A 82 4.21 4.19 -14.55
CA LEU A 82 4.74 3.78 -13.24
C LEU A 82 5.04 4.99 -12.35
N LEU A 83 5.67 6.05 -12.90
CA LEU A 83 5.97 7.27 -12.16
C LEU A 83 4.70 8.02 -11.76
N ARG A 84 3.70 8.10 -12.66
CA ARG A 84 2.44 8.77 -12.38
C ARG A 84 1.66 8.07 -11.27
N HIS A 85 1.54 6.75 -11.35
CA HIS A 85 0.77 5.98 -10.38
C HIS A 85 1.43 5.95 -9.01
N ASN A 86 2.77 5.91 -8.95
CA ASN A 86 3.53 5.93 -7.70
C ASN A 86 3.89 7.34 -7.20
N ARG A 87 3.31 8.40 -7.77
CA ARG A 87 3.69 9.79 -7.48
C ARG A 87 3.67 10.12 -5.98
N SER A 88 2.62 9.74 -5.27
CA SER A 88 2.49 10.01 -3.83
C SER A 88 3.61 9.36 -3.02
N LYS A 89 3.91 8.09 -3.31
CA LYS A 89 5.00 7.33 -2.68
C LYS A 89 6.36 7.95 -2.99
N ILE A 90 6.61 8.34 -4.24
CA ILE A 90 7.85 9.01 -4.64
C ILE A 90 8.02 10.35 -3.91
N VAL A 91 6.95 11.14 -3.77
CA VAL A 91 6.98 12.41 -3.03
C VAL A 91 7.31 12.16 -1.56
N LYS A 92 6.68 11.17 -0.92
CA LYS A 92 6.97 10.78 0.46
C LYS A 92 8.44 10.37 0.64
N MET A 93 8.93 9.47 -0.21
CA MET A 93 10.34 9.03 -0.18
C MET A 93 11.32 10.20 -0.35
N LYS A 94 11.00 11.18 -1.21
CA LYS A 94 11.83 12.38 -1.36
C LYS A 94 11.82 13.26 -0.11
N GLN A 95 10.69 13.36 0.60
CA GLN A 95 10.60 14.09 1.86
C GLN A 95 11.39 13.38 2.96
N ASP A 96 11.23 12.06 3.08
CA ASP A 96 11.94 11.24 4.06
C ASP A 96 13.46 11.30 3.85
N ALA A 97 13.92 11.25 2.60
CA ALA A 97 15.33 11.41 2.25
C ALA A 97 15.90 12.80 2.59
N ARG A 98 15.09 13.87 2.47
CA ARG A 98 15.49 15.22 2.89
C ARG A 98 15.64 15.29 4.42
N LYS A 99 14.64 14.80 5.15
CA LYS A 99 14.67 14.75 6.62
C LYS A 99 15.86 13.95 7.15
N ALA A 100 16.19 12.82 6.53
CA ALA A 100 17.36 12.02 6.91
C ALA A 100 18.69 12.76 6.68
N ARG A 101 18.77 13.59 5.63
CA ARG A 101 19.98 14.39 5.34
C ARG A 101 20.13 15.57 6.30
N ASP A 102 19.02 16.16 6.71
CA ASP A 102 18.98 17.34 7.57
C ASP A 102 18.93 16.96 9.08
N ALA A 103 18.98 15.67 9.41
CA ALA A 103 19.08 15.18 10.78
C ALA A 103 20.46 15.52 11.38
N PRO A 104 20.52 16.03 12.62
CA PRO A 104 21.79 16.37 13.27
C PRO A 104 22.65 15.12 13.42
N LYS A 105 23.95 15.25 13.09
CA LYS A 105 24.93 14.15 13.14
C LYS A 105 25.51 13.91 14.55
N ASP A 106 24.96 14.57 15.57
CA ASP A 106 25.57 14.64 16.88
C ASP A 106 24.75 13.82 17.90
N ALA A 107 25.05 12.52 17.97
CA ALA A 107 24.74 11.65 19.09
C ALA A 107 25.61 10.39 19.01
N GLU A 108 26.93 10.57 19.10
CA GLU A 108 27.88 9.55 19.52
C GLU A 108 28.74 10.10 20.65
#